data_AF-A0A2V7GH75-F1
#
_entry.id   AF-A0A2V7GH75-F1
#
_cell.length_a   1.000
_cell.length_b   1.000
_cell.length_c   1.000
_cell.angle_alpha   90.00
_cell.angle_beta   90.00
_cell.angle_gamma   90.00
#
_symmetry.space_group_name_H-M   'P 1'
#
loop_
_entity.id
_entity.type
_entity.pdbx_description
1 polymer ?
#
loop_
_entity_poly.entity_id
_entity_poly.type
_entity_poly.pdbx_seq_one_letter_code
_entity_poly.pdbx_strand_id
1 'polypeptide(L)'
;MTTALNPKFTFDSFVVGAANRLAVTAARTVVENPGSAYNPLFIYSGSGLGKTHLLMAIGSQAKKVAPGFNIEYLTLDEYVEAFHAAIAAGQGDAFRRRFQNVDVLLVDDVQFLTGRAEMQTELLRLTEVLQGTGHQIVLTCDRPPGEIAALDERLISRFSGGLVVDMGVPDYETRVAILRRKAEERGAAFQPGVLETVAGAERLARRWRRGGRASPRRSCGGRVRATARTGSKRCSSGTRPRPWTRRSPRSSRTSSGSRRSRPRWRRSTRRPRGRASSATPSTCPKPRRPPPACAKAPDRPPPRRPRFPWRSSPPARPTRWR
;
A
#
# COMPACT_ATOMS: atom_id res chain seq x y z
N MET A 1 4.48 -17.71 4.28
CA MET A 1 5.00 -17.76 2.90
C MET A 1 5.77 -16.47 2.65
N THR A 2 6.95 -16.52 2.03
CA THR A 2 7.55 -15.32 1.40
C THR A 2 7.18 -15.37 -0.06
N THR A 3 6.67 -14.28 -0.62
CA THR A 3 6.41 -14.26 -2.06
C THR A 3 7.75 -14.05 -2.78
N ALA A 4 8.20 -15.09 -3.50
CA ALA A 4 9.52 -15.11 -4.11
C ALA A 4 9.68 -13.94 -5.10
N LEU A 5 10.81 -13.22 -4.99
CA LEU A 5 11.13 -12.11 -5.86
C LEU A 5 11.18 -12.57 -7.32
N ASN A 6 10.34 -11.98 -8.18
CA ASN A 6 10.27 -12.35 -9.58
C ASN A 6 11.53 -11.88 -10.32
N PRO A 7 12.36 -12.78 -10.90
CA PRO A 7 13.61 -12.42 -11.56
C PRO A 7 13.44 -11.51 -12.78
N LYS A 8 12.21 -11.36 -13.30
CA LYS A 8 11.89 -10.44 -14.40
C LYS A 8 11.78 -8.97 -13.96
N PHE A 9 11.54 -8.71 -12.68
CA PHE A 9 11.38 -7.35 -12.16
C PHE A 9 12.70 -6.86 -11.57
N THR A 10 13.50 -6.23 -12.42
CA THR A 10 14.78 -5.61 -12.08
C THR A 10 14.78 -4.14 -12.49
N PHE A 11 15.78 -3.38 -12.06
CA PHE A 11 15.99 -2.01 -12.54
C PHE A 11 16.29 -1.97 -14.05
N ASP A 12 16.88 -3.03 -14.61
CA ASP A 12 17.26 -3.12 -16.02
C ASP A 12 16.07 -3.42 -16.95
N SER A 13 14.96 -3.95 -16.42
CA SER A 13 13.68 -4.06 -17.12
C SER A 13 12.76 -2.86 -16.88
N PHE A 14 13.10 -1.95 -15.97
CA PHE A 14 12.27 -0.79 -15.64
C PHE A 14 12.62 0.42 -16.51
N VAL A 15 11.67 0.86 -17.33
CA VAL A 15 11.84 2.04 -18.20
C VAL A 15 11.69 3.33 -17.39
N VAL A 16 12.76 4.14 -17.38
CA VAL A 16 12.80 5.43 -16.68
C VAL A 16 12.38 6.55 -17.62
N GLY A 17 11.41 7.36 -17.18
CA GLY A 17 10.94 8.58 -17.84
C GLY A 17 10.86 9.73 -16.85
N ALA A 18 10.39 10.91 -17.28
CA ALA A 18 10.30 12.07 -16.38
C ALA A 18 9.39 11.80 -15.16
N ALA A 19 8.26 11.13 -15.38
CA ALA A 19 7.21 10.91 -14.39
C ALA A 19 7.52 9.85 -13.31
N ASN A 20 8.61 9.08 -13.44
CA ASN A 20 9.02 8.05 -12.45
C ASN A 20 10.50 8.17 -12.03
N ARG A 21 11.24 9.15 -12.56
CA ARG A 21 12.68 9.35 -12.30
C ARG A 21 12.99 9.46 -10.81
N LEU A 22 12.22 10.26 -10.07
CA LEU A 22 12.45 10.46 -8.63
C LEU A 22 12.31 9.16 -7.84
N ALA A 23 11.27 8.36 -8.12
CA ALA A 23 11.06 7.07 -7.48
C ALA A 23 12.19 6.07 -7.80
N VAL A 24 12.67 6.04 -9.04
CA VAL A 24 13.79 5.18 -9.44
C VAL A 24 15.10 5.62 -8.79
N THR A 25 15.37 6.93 -8.69
CA THR A 25 16.57 7.45 -8.02
C THR A 25 16.53 7.11 -6.54
N ALA A 26 15.42 7.39 -5.85
CA ALA A 26 15.24 7.05 -4.43
C ALA A 26 15.38 5.54 -4.18
N ALA A 27 14.78 4.71 -5.03
CA ALA A 27 14.90 3.26 -4.98
C ALA A 27 16.35 2.76 -5.12
N ARG A 28 17.17 3.40 -5.97
CA ARG A 28 18.61 3.09 -6.08
C ARG A 28 19.38 3.51 -4.83
N THR A 29 19.17 4.73 -4.34
CA THR A 29 19.82 5.23 -3.12
C THR A 29 19.51 4.37 -1.90
N VAL A 30 18.27 3.86 -1.79
CA VAL A 30 17.87 2.90 -0.74
C VAL A 30 18.59 1.56 -0.85
N VAL A 31 18.89 1.09 -2.07
CA VAL A 31 19.65 -0.17 -2.25
C VAL A 31 21.15 0.03 -1.99
N GLU A 32 21.69 1.21 -2.30
CA GLU A 32 23.09 1.57 -2.02
C GLU A 32 23.35 1.79 -0.52
N ASN A 33 22.39 2.40 0.19
CA ASN A 33 22.51 2.78 1.60
C ASN A 33 21.26 2.36 2.39
N PRO A 34 20.98 1.05 2.51
CA PRO A 34 19.78 0.53 3.16
C PRO A 34 19.75 0.92 4.64
N GLY A 35 18.54 1.22 5.13
CA GLY A 35 18.27 1.59 6.52
C GLY A 35 18.61 3.03 6.87
N SER A 36 19.62 3.61 6.23
CA SER A 36 20.13 4.96 6.51
C SER A 36 19.60 6.03 5.55
N ALA A 37 19.42 5.70 4.26
CA ALA A 37 18.76 6.59 3.31
C ALA A 37 17.25 6.32 3.27
N TYR A 38 16.45 7.39 3.39
CA TYR A 38 15.01 7.36 3.11
C TYR A 38 14.24 6.19 3.77
N ASN A 39 14.25 6.13 5.10
CA ASN A 39 13.56 5.08 5.86
C ASN A 39 12.34 5.65 6.63
N PRO A 40 11.10 5.28 6.30
CA PRO A 40 10.69 4.39 5.21
C PRO A 40 10.71 5.11 3.85
N LEU A 41 10.84 4.34 2.77
CA LEU A 41 10.59 4.83 1.41
C LEU A 41 9.14 4.50 1.05
N PHE A 42 8.30 5.51 0.86
CA PHE A 42 6.88 5.37 0.55
C PHE A 42 6.60 5.78 -0.90
N ILE A 43 6.30 4.81 -1.76
CA ILE A 43 6.08 5.03 -3.20
C ILE A 43 4.58 4.94 -3.51
N TYR A 44 3.97 6.03 -3.96
CA TYR A 44 2.55 6.04 -4.29
C TYR A 44 2.26 6.42 -5.74
N SER A 45 1.23 5.79 -6.31
CA SER A 45 0.77 6.07 -7.67
C SER A 45 -0.55 5.35 -7.93
N GLY A 46 -1.29 5.74 -8.97
CA GLY A 46 -2.38 4.91 -9.48
C GLY A 46 -1.95 3.48 -9.84
N SER A 47 -2.91 2.55 -9.90
CA SER A 47 -2.65 1.16 -10.32
C SER A 47 -2.12 1.08 -11.76
N GLY A 48 -1.21 0.13 -12.01
CA GLY A 48 -0.59 -0.12 -13.32
C GLY A 48 0.71 0.65 -13.57
N LEU A 49 1.07 1.64 -12.74
CA LEU A 49 2.23 2.51 -12.92
C LEU A 49 3.59 1.90 -12.50
N GLY A 50 3.63 0.62 -12.16
CA GLY A 50 4.88 -0.11 -11.92
C GLY A 50 5.34 -0.22 -10.46
N LYS A 51 4.50 0.11 -9.47
CA LYS A 51 4.81 0.00 -8.02
C LYS A 51 5.46 -1.34 -7.65
N THR A 52 4.77 -2.44 -7.90
CA THR A 52 5.25 -3.82 -7.65
C THR A 52 6.55 -4.15 -8.40
N HIS A 53 6.72 -3.64 -9.63
CA HIS A 53 7.97 -3.86 -10.39
C HIS A 53 9.13 -3.15 -9.69
N LEU A 54 8.96 -1.87 -9.36
CA LEU A 54 10.00 -1.09 -8.68
C LEU A 54 10.31 -1.65 -7.28
N LEU A 55 9.29 -2.08 -6.53
CA LEU A 55 9.43 -2.70 -5.22
C LEU A 55 10.20 -4.04 -5.29
N MET A 56 9.85 -4.92 -6.24
CA MET A 56 10.61 -6.17 -6.46
C MET A 56 12.02 -5.91 -7.01
N ALA A 57 12.22 -4.85 -7.81
CA ALA A 57 13.53 -4.45 -8.33
C ALA A 57 14.48 -4.00 -7.22
N ILE A 58 13.97 -3.28 -6.20
CA ILE A 58 14.72 -2.96 -4.97
C ILE A 58 15.18 -4.25 -4.30
N GLY A 59 14.28 -5.19 -4.05
CA GLY A 59 14.62 -6.47 -3.41
C GLY A 59 15.63 -7.30 -4.22
N SER A 60 15.41 -7.41 -5.53
CA SER A 60 16.31 -8.13 -6.45
C SER A 60 17.72 -7.53 -6.43
N GLN A 61 17.83 -6.21 -6.49
CA GLN A 61 19.13 -5.54 -6.48
C GLN A 61 19.81 -5.57 -5.10
N ALA A 62 19.05 -5.38 -4.02
CA ALA A 62 19.57 -5.52 -2.66
C ALA A 62 20.14 -6.93 -2.42
N LYS A 63 19.48 -7.99 -2.93
CA LYS A 63 20.01 -9.36 -2.84
C LYS A 63 21.26 -9.60 -3.68
N LYS A 64 21.46 -8.85 -4.77
CA LYS A 64 22.72 -8.89 -5.56
C LYS A 64 23.86 -8.15 -4.86
N VAL A 65 23.58 -7.00 -4.25
CA VAL A 65 24.58 -6.18 -3.53
C VAL A 65 25.00 -6.86 -2.22
N ALA A 66 24.04 -7.41 -1.48
CA ALA A 66 24.27 -8.12 -0.23
C ALA A 66 23.53 -9.48 -0.23
N PRO A 67 24.17 -10.55 -0.75
CA PRO A 67 23.58 -11.89 -0.79
C PRO A 67 23.16 -12.44 0.59
N GLY A 68 23.79 -11.96 1.67
CA GLY A 68 23.46 -12.33 3.05
C GLY A 68 22.14 -11.74 3.59
N PHE A 69 21.56 -10.71 2.96
CA PHE A 69 20.39 -10.03 3.53
C PHE A 69 19.12 -10.88 3.53
N ASN A 70 18.41 -10.82 4.65
CA ASN A 70 17.05 -11.31 4.82
C ASN A 70 16.07 -10.28 4.24
N ILE A 71 15.54 -10.58 3.05
CA ILE A 71 14.60 -9.72 2.33
C ILE A 71 13.24 -10.42 2.31
N GLU A 72 12.23 -9.80 2.92
CA GLU A 72 10.85 -10.27 2.88
C GLU A 72 10.03 -9.36 1.96
N TYR A 73 9.45 -9.93 0.90
CA TYR A 73 8.44 -9.28 0.06
C TYR A 73 7.07 -9.92 0.30
N LEU A 74 6.07 -9.06 0.51
CA LEU A 74 4.68 -9.45 0.69
C LEU A 74 3.72 -8.30 0.41
N THR A 75 2.52 -8.63 -0.05
CA THR A 75 1.36 -7.74 -0.04
C THR A 75 0.76 -7.66 1.37
N LEU A 76 0.00 -6.60 1.65
CA LEU A 76 -0.74 -6.50 2.92
C LEU A 76 -1.73 -7.66 3.14
N ASP A 77 -2.38 -8.15 2.08
CA ASP A 77 -3.39 -9.20 2.23
C ASP A 77 -2.74 -10.54 2.62
N GLU A 78 -1.60 -10.89 1.99
CA GLU A 78 -0.76 -12.03 2.38
C GLU A 78 -0.25 -11.89 3.82
N TYR A 79 0.13 -10.67 4.26
CA TYR A 79 0.55 -10.44 5.65
C TYR A 79 -0.57 -10.74 6.65
N VAL A 80 -1.78 -10.23 6.40
CA VAL A 80 -2.94 -10.44 7.29
C VAL A 80 -3.35 -11.90 7.33
N GLU A 81 -3.44 -12.57 6.18
CA GLU A 81 -3.77 -14.00 6.12
C GLU A 81 -2.73 -14.84 6.88
N ALA A 82 -1.44 -14.60 6.64
CA ALA A 82 -0.37 -15.33 7.31
C ALA A 82 -0.27 -15.04 8.81
N PHE A 83 -0.57 -13.81 9.25
CA PHE A 83 -0.63 -13.44 10.67
C PHE A 83 -1.79 -14.16 11.38
N HIS A 84 -3.00 -14.11 10.82
CA HIS A 84 -4.15 -14.85 11.38
C HIS A 84 -3.89 -16.36 11.45
N ALA A 85 -3.29 -16.95 10.40
CA ALA A 85 -2.93 -18.37 10.40
C ALA A 85 -1.88 -18.70 11.48
N ALA A 86 -0.86 -17.85 11.67
CA ALA A 86 0.14 -18.03 12.72
C ALA A 86 -0.46 -17.91 14.13
N ILE A 87 -1.39 -16.97 14.35
CA ILE A 87 -2.10 -16.83 15.64
C ILE A 87 -2.97 -18.06 15.91
N ALA A 88 -3.74 -18.54 14.92
CA ALA A 88 -4.55 -19.76 15.05
C ALA A 88 -3.72 -21.02 15.34
N ALA A 89 -2.48 -21.08 14.84
CA ALA A 89 -1.52 -22.16 15.11
C ALA A 89 -0.73 -21.99 16.43
N GLY A 90 -0.95 -20.93 17.21
CA GLY A 90 -0.17 -20.62 18.42
C GLY A 90 1.27 -20.15 18.14
N GLN A 91 1.60 -19.80 16.90
CA GLN A 91 2.94 -19.43 16.41
C GLN A 91 3.12 -17.90 16.21
N GLY A 92 2.22 -17.08 16.75
CA GLY A 92 2.24 -15.62 16.58
C GLY A 92 3.58 -14.95 16.94
N ASP A 93 4.24 -15.39 18.01
CA ASP A 93 5.53 -14.80 18.41
C ASP A 93 6.69 -15.24 17.52
N ALA A 94 6.65 -16.46 16.96
CA ALA A 94 7.61 -16.90 15.96
C ALA A 94 7.43 -16.11 14.65
N PHE A 95 6.19 -15.83 14.27
CA PHE A 95 5.85 -14.96 13.13
C PHE A 95 6.38 -13.53 13.34
N ARG A 96 6.18 -12.93 14.52
CA ARG A 96 6.74 -11.60 14.86
C ARG A 96 8.25 -11.56 14.74
N ARG A 97 8.95 -12.51 15.38
CA ARG A 97 10.42 -12.60 15.36
C ARG A 97 10.97 -12.74 13.95
N ARG A 98 10.30 -13.51 13.08
CA ARG A 98 10.66 -13.63 11.66
C ARG A 98 10.69 -12.26 10.98
N PHE A 99 9.63 -11.46 11.11
CA PHE A 99 9.54 -10.15 10.47
C PHE A 99 10.40 -9.07 11.14
N GLN A 100 10.77 -9.25 12.41
CA GLN A 100 11.72 -8.35 13.11
C GLN A 100 13.19 -8.59 12.71
N ASN A 101 13.52 -9.79 12.23
CA ASN A 101 14.89 -10.19 11.85
C ASN A 101 15.18 -10.02 10.34
N VAL A 102 14.49 -9.08 9.67
CA VAL A 102 14.67 -8.79 8.24
C VAL A 102 15.54 -7.56 8.06
N ASP A 103 16.48 -7.60 7.12
CA ASP A 103 17.30 -6.43 6.78
C ASP A 103 16.53 -5.43 5.89
N VAL A 104 15.63 -5.97 5.05
CA VAL A 104 14.79 -5.20 4.13
C VAL A 104 13.37 -5.76 4.11
N LEU A 105 12.40 -4.95 4.51
CA LEU A 105 10.96 -5.24 4.42
C LEU A 105 10.35 -4.52 3.22
N LEU A 106 9.76 -5.27 2.30
CA LEU A 106 9.15 -4.77 1.06
C LEU A 106 7.65 -5.05 1.05
N VAL A 107 6.85 -4.01 1.22
CA VAL A 107 5.41 -4.12 1.49
C VAL A 107 4.58 -3.53 0.34
N ASP A 108 3.78 -4.37 -0.33
CA ASP A 108 2.94 -3.96 -1.45
C ASP A 108 1.47 -3.69 -1.06
N ASP A 109 0.83 -2.74 -1.76
CA ASP A 109 -0.57 -2.32 -1.61
C ASP A 109 -1.02 -1.98 -0.15
N VAL A 110 -0.32 -1.06 0.53
CA VAL A 110 -0.61 -0.59 1.90
C VAL A 110 -2.05 -0.09 2.11
N GLN A 111 -2.76 0.34 1.05
CA GLN A 111 -4.17 0.75 1.12
C GLN A 111 -5.12 -0.32 1.68
N PHE A 112 -4.75 -1.61 1.65
CA PHE A 112 -5.54 -2.70 2.24
C PHE A 112 -5.62 -2.68 3.78
N LEU A 113 -4.86 -1.83 4.47
CA LEU A 113 -5.00 -1.59 5.92
C LEU A 113 -6.32 -0.91 6.32
N THR A 114 -7.02 -0.28 5.36
CA THR A 114 -8.29 0.43 5.58
C THR A 114 -9.26 -0.41 6.41
N GLY A 115 -9.60 0.04 7.63
CA GLY A 115 -10.54 -0.66 8.52
C GLY A 115 -10.01 -1.91 9.25
N ARG A 116 -8.73 -2.28 9.10
CA ARG A 116 -8.11 -3.43 9.79
C ARG A 116 -7.30 -2.97 11.02
N ALA A 117 -7.97 -2.50 12.08
CA ALA A 117 -7.35 -1.84 13.24
C ALA A 117 -6.29 -2.69 13.99
N GLU A 118 -6.51 -4.00 14.14
CA GLU A 118 -5.53 -4.93 14.73
C GLU A 118 -4.23 -4.97 13.90
N MET A 119 -4.38 -5.08 12.57
CA MET A 119 -3.24 -5.16 11.65
C MET A 119 -2.50 -3.83 11.50
N GLN A 120 -3.21 -2.70 11.65
CA GLN A 120 -2.57 -1.38 11.76
C GLN A 120 -1.71 -1.29 13.03
N THR A 121 -2.21 -1.80 14.16
CA THR A 121 -1.46 -1.83 15.43
C THR A 121 -0.21 -2.70 15.31
N GLU A 122 -0.32 -3.87 14.67
CA GLU A 122 0.81 -4.79 14.50
C GLU A 122 1.85 -4.24 13.51
N LEU A 123 1.41 -3.63 12.39
CA LEU A 123 2.33 -2.98 11.46
C LEU A 123 3.03 -1.77 12.10
N LEU A 124 2.34 -1.00 12.94
CA LEU A 124 2.96 0.12 13.66
C LEU A 124 4.13 -0.39 14.52
N ARG A 125 3.92 -1.43 15.33
CA ARG A 125 4.97 -2.07 16.12
C ARG A 125 6.12 -2.60 15.27
N LEU A 126 5.81 -3.27 14.15
CA LEU A 126 6.82 -3.79 13.24
C LEU A 126 7.69 -2.67 12.66
N THR A 127 7.07 -1.59 12.16
CA THR A 127 7.79 -0.45 11.62
C THR A 127 8.62 0.30 12.67
N GLU A 128 8.12 0.43 13.91
CA GLU A 128 8.88 1.01 15.03
C GLU A 128 10.13 0.20 15.37
N VAL A 129 10.03 -1.14 15.44
CA VAL A 129 11.18 -2.01 15.70
C VAL A 129 12.21 -1.92 14.58
N LEU A 130 11.78 -2.08 13.33
CA LEU A 130 12.69 -2.07 12.16
C LEU A 130 13.37 -0.71 11.97
N GLN A 131 12.67 0.40 12.21
CA GLN A 131 13.28 1.75 12.21
C GLN A 131 14.29 1.91 13.35
N GLY A 132 13.97 1.41 14.55
CA GLY A 132 14.85 1.48 15.72
C GLY A 132 16.15 0.69 15.59
N THR A 133 16.15 -0.41 14.82
CA THR A 133 17.34 -1.22 14.53
C THR A 133 18.03 -0.88 13.21
N GLY A 134 17.49 0.08 12.44
CA GLY A 134 18.08 0.52 11.17
C GLY A 134 17.85 -0.44 10.00
N HIS A 135 16.84 -1.30 10.05
CA HIS A 135 16.43 -2.12 8.89
C HIS A 135 15.62 -1.27 7.89
N GLN A 136 15.77 -1.55 6.60
CA GLN A 136 15.09 -0.78 5.56
C GLN A 136 13.62 -1.18 5.44
N ILE A 137 12.74 -0.19 5.38
CA ILE A 137 11.33 -0.39 5.04
C ILE A 137 11.03 0.30 3.70
N VAL A 138 10.42 -0.42 2.77
CA VAL A 138 9.85 0.16 1.53
C VAL A 138 8.39 -0.22 1.43
N LEU A 139 7.55 0.79 1.24
CA LEU A 139 6.10 0.70 1.23
C LEU A 139 5.58 1.19 -0.12
N THR A 140 4.56 0.54 -0.68
CA THR A 140 3.83 1.07 -1.85
C THR A 140 2.35 1.27 -1.55
N CYS A 141 1.72 2.22 -2.24
CA CYS A 141 0.29 2.50 -2.09
C CYS A 141 -0.36 3.03 -3.36
N ASP A 142 -1.68 2.89 -3.50
CA ASP A 142 -2.45 3.56 -4.56
C ASP A 142 -2.57 5.10 -4.37
N ARG A 143 -2.18 5.64 -3.20
CA ARG A 143 -2.40 7.03 -2.76
C ARG A 143 -1.41 7.47 -1.66
N PRO A 144 -1.20 8.77 -1.39
CA PRO A 144 -0.29 9.22 -0.33
C PRO A 144 -0.84 8.87 1.08
N PRO A 145 0.00 8.85 2.14
CA PRO A 145 -0.39 8.38 3.47
C PRO A 145 -1.63 9.08 4.05
N GLY A 146 -1.74 10.40 3.92
CA GLY A 146 -2.86 11.19 4.43
C GLY A 146 -4.20 10.98 3.70
N GLU A 147 -4.21 10.30 2.55
CA GLU A 147 -5.45 9.98 1.81
C GLU A 147 -5.95 8.54 2.07
N ILE A 148 -5.22 7.76 2.88
CA ILE A 148 -5.63 6.38 3.23
C ILE A 148 -6.78 6.45 4.23
N ALA A 149 -7.94 5.93 3.82
CA ALA A 149 -9.14 5.98 4.63
C ALA A 149 -8.99 5.13 5.90
N ALA A 150 -9.45 5.65 7.05
CA ALA A 150 -9.42 4.96 8.34
C ALA A 150 -8.04 4.36 8.69
N LEU A 151 -6.96 5.09 8.39
CA LEU A 151 -5.60 4.79 8.83
C LEU A 151 -5.28 5.58 10.11
N ASP A 152 -4.64 4.94 11.08
CA ASP A 152 -4.17 5.58 12.32
C ASP A 152 -3.18 6.73 12.03
N GLU A 153 -3.38 7.88 12.69
CA GLU A 153 -2.53 9.07 12.55
C GLU A 153 -1.05 8.80 12.83
N ARG A 154 -0.75 7.83 13.70
CA ARG A 154 0.63 7.39 14.00
C ARG A 154 1.25 6.72 12.79
N LEU A 155 0.51 5.86 12.07
CA LEU A 155 1.00 5.27 10.82
C LEU A 155 1.19 6.33 9.73
N ILE A 156 0.27 7.27 9.61
CA ILE A 156 0.41 8.41 8.67
C ILE A 156 1.69 9.19 8.98
N SER A 157 1.95 9.49 10.25
CA SER A 157 3.17 10.16 10.72
C SER A 157 4.44 9.35 10.39
N ARG A 158 4.46 8.03 10.64
CA ARG A 158 5.64 7.19 10.35
C ARG A 158 5.91 7.02 8.86
N PHE A 159 4.87 6.84 8.05
CA PHE A 159 4.99 6.75 6.59
C PHE A 159 5.46 8.08 5.98
N SER A 160 5.07 9.21 6.58
CA SER A 160 5.47 10.55 6.15
C SER A 160 6.80 11.02 6.73
N GLY A 161 7.38 10.30 7.69
CA GLY A 161 8.65 10.65 8.36
C GLY A 161 9.91 10.30 7.55
N GLY A 162 9.77 9.50 6.48
CA GLY A 162 10.83 9.18 5.54
C GLY A 162 10.67 9.94 4.22
N LEU A 163 10.90 9.26 3.09
CA LEU A 163 10.69 9.87 1.77
C LEU A 163 9.38 9.37 1.16
N VAL A 164 8.45 10.30 0.91
CA VAL A 164 7.21 10.03 0.17
C VAL A 164 7.41 10.47 -1.28
N VAL A 165 7.25 9.56 -2.24
CA VAL A 165 7.49 9.80 -3.67
C VAL A 165 6.30 9.38 -4.50
N ASP A 166 5.88 10.24 -5.44
CA ASP A 166 4.86 9.91 -6.42
C ASP A 166 5.46 9.25 -7.69
N MET A 167 4.65 8.45 -8.39
CA MET A 167 4.90 8.14 -9.79
C MET A 167 3.72 8.59 -10.64
N GLY A 168 3.99 9.54 -11.54
CA GLY A 168 3.03 10.09 -12.47
C GLY A 168 2.83 9.20 -13.71
N VAL A 169 1.82 9.55 -14.53
CA VAL A 169 1.55 8.85 -15.79
C VAL A 169 2.68 9.12 -16.79
N PRO A 170 3.29 8.08 -17.40
CA PRO A 170 4.38 8.26 -18.36
C PRO A 170 3.96 9.07 -19.59
N ASP A 171 4.87 9.90 -20.07
CA ASP A 171 4.78 10.63 -21.35
C ASP A 171 4.72 9.67 -22.57
N TYR A 172 4.54 10.23 -23.77
CA TYR A 172 4.37 9.42 -24.98
C TYR A 172 5.60 8.55 -25.28
N GLU A 173 6.80 9.12 -25.20
CA GLU A 173 8.06 8.44 -25.47
C GLU A 173 8.31 7.29 -24.50
N THR A 174 8.11 7.54 -23.19
CA THR A 174 8.19 6.54 -22.13
C THR A 174 7.14 5.44 -22.33
N ARG A 175 5.91 5.76 -22.78
CA ARG A 175 4.90 4.75 -23.12
C ARG A 175 5.33 3.88 -24.29
N VAL A 176 5.88 4.44 -25.36
CA VAL A 176 6.41 3.67 -26.49
C VAL A 176 7.56 2.77 -26.03
N ALA A 177 8.50 3.28 -25.23
CA ALA A 177 9.60 2.51 -24.68
C ALA A 177 9.13 1.35 -23.77
N ILE A 178 8.14 1.58 -22.88
CA ILE A 178 7.51 0.52 -22.06
C ILE A 178 6.86 -0.55 -22.94
N LEU A 179 6.18 -0.16 -24.04
CA LEU A 179 5.54 -1.11 -24.95
C LEU A 179 6.56 -1.93 -25.75
N ARG A 180 7.65 -1.31 -26.24
CA ARG A 180 8.77 -2.00 -26.90
C ARG A 180 9.42 -3.01 -25.95
N ARG A 181 9.75 -2.59 -24.72
CA ARG A 181 10.33 -3.48 -23.69
C ARG A 181 9.43 -4.68 -23.38
N LYS A 182 8.12 -4.45 -23.25
CA LYS A 182 7.14 -5.55 -23.04
C LYS A 182 6.90 -6.43 -24.27
N ALA A 183 7.23 -5.96 -25.47
CA ALA A 183 7.22 -6.77 -26.68
C ALA A 183 8.45 -7.68 -26.72
N GLU A 184 9.64 -7.13 -26.46
CA GLU A 184 10.91 -7.87 -26.30
C GLU A 184 10.79 -8.99 -25.25
N GLU A 185 10.33 -8.66 -24.03
CA GLU A 185 10.13 -9.61 -22.92
C GLU A 185 9.19 -10.78 -23.24
N ARG A 186 8.37 -10.64 -24.29
CA ARG A 186 7.39 -11.65 -24.74
C ARG A 186 7.80 -12.33 -26.06
N GLY A 187 8.93 -11.95 -26.66
CA GLY A 187 9.30 -12.40 -28.00
C GLY A 187 8.30 -12.00 -29.09
N ALA A 188 7.52 -10.93 -28.87
CA ALA A 188 6.44 -10.53 -29.75
C ALA A 188 6.89 -9.45 -30.74
N ALA A 189 6.93 -9.79 -32.04
CA ALA A 189 7.14 -8.82 -33.10
C ALA A 189 5.82 -8.11 -33.47
N PHE A 190 5.89 -6.80 -33.70
CA PHE A 190 4.78 -5.98 -34.16
C PHE A 190 5.19 -5.20 -35.41
N GLN A 191 4.22 -4.89 -36.28
CA GLN A 191 4.46 -4.03 -37.43
C GLN A 191 4.87 -2.61 -36.99
N PRO A 192 5.71 -1.90 -37.76
CA PRO A 192 6.07 -0.51 -37.45
C PRO A 192 4.83 0.37 -37.28
N GLY A 193 4.87 1.28 -36.31
CA GLY A 193 3.75 2.18 -36.01
C GLY A 193 2.67 1.58 -35.10
N VAL A 194 2.61 0.25 -34.91
CA VAL A 194 1.58 -0.36 -34.03
C VAL A 194 1.77 0.04 -32.58
N LEU A 195 3.01 0.04 -32.08
CA LEU A 195 3.30 0.39 -30.68
C LEU A 195 3.10 1.89 -30.43
N GLU A 196 3.46 2.72 -31.41
CA GLU A 196 3.24 4.16 -31.48
C GLU A 196 1.73 4.48 -31.44
N THR A 197 0.93 3.80 -32.26
CA THR A 197 -0.55 3.91 -32.27
C THR A 197 -1.16 3.54 -30.91
N VAL A 198 -0.68 2.44 -30.30
CA VAL A 198 -1.13 1.99 -28.97
C VAL A 198 -0.70 2.98 -27.88
N ALA A 199 0.50 3.56 -27.94
CA ALA A 199 0.97 4.58 -27.00
C ALA A 199 0.22 5.91 -27.12
N GLY A 200 -0.25 6.25 -28.33
CA GLY A 200 -1.06 7.43 -28.63
C GLY A 200 -2.52 7.32 -28.19
N ALA A 201 -3.07 6.10 -28.09
CA ALA A 201 -4.48 5.88 -27.77
C ALA A 201 -4.86 6.41 -26.37
N GLU A 202 -5.65 7.50 -26.33
CA GLU A 202 -6.10 8.12 -25.07
C GLU A 202 -6.76 7.15 -24.09
N ARG A 203 -7.43 6.11 -24.58
CA ARG A 203 -8.11 5.10 -23.73
C ARG A 203 -7.10 4.42 -22.79
N LEU A 204 -5.84 4.25 -23.20
CA LEU A 204 -4.76 3.81 -22.33
C LEU A 204 -4.37 4.90 -21.33
N ALA A 205 -4.10 6.13 -21.78
CA ALA A 205 -3.81 7.24 -20.86
C ALA A 205 -4.89 7.42 -19.77
N ARG A 206 -6.19 7.31 -20.12
CA ARG A 206 -7.31 7.35 -19.17
C ARG A 206 -7.34 6.15 -18.22
N ARG A 207 -7.00 4.93 -18.69
CA ARG A 207 -6.92 3.73 -17.84
C ARG A 207 -5.81 3.84 -16.78
N TRP A 208 -4.67 4.43 -17.15
CA TRP A 208 -3.55 4.65 -16.23
C TRP A 208 -3.85 5.80 -15.26
N ARG A 209 -4.45 6.92 -15.73
CA ARG A 209 -4.95 8.00 -14.86
C ARG A 209 -6.02 7.55 -13.84
N ARG A 210 -6.84 6.55 -14.18
CA ARG A 210 -7.90 6.00 -13.30
C ARG A 210 -7.47 4.80 -12.45
N GLY A 211 -6.19 4.44 -12.41
CA GLY A 211 -5.69 3.33 -11.59
C GLY A 211 -6.39 2.00 -11.87
N GLY A 212 -6.47 1.60 -13.14
CA GLY A 212 -7.33 0.50 -13.58
C GLY A 212 -6.94 -0.91 -13.12
N ARG A 213 -7.41 -1.32 -11.92
CA ARG A 213 -7.58 -2.74 -11.56
C ARG A 213 -8.46 -3.44 -12.61
N ALA A 214 -7.89 -4.39 -13.34
CA ALA A 214 -8.66 -5.36 -14.10
C ALA A 214 -8.88 -6.60 -13.23
N SER A 215 -9.96 -6.61 -12.43
CA SER A 215 -10.41 -7.86 -11.83
C SER A 215 -11.00 -8.75 -12.93
N PRO A 216 -10.49 -9.99 -13.13
CA PRO A 216 -11.11 -10.93 -14.04
C PRO A 216 -12.38 -11.48 -13.39
N ARG A 217 -13.51 -10.77 -13.55
CA ARG A 217 -14.82 -11.37 -13.30
C ARG A 217 -14.98 -12.56 -14.24
N ARG A 218 -14.82 -13.77 -13.70
CA ARG A 218 -15.13 -15.03 -14.37
C ARG A 218 -16.61 -15.06 -14.76
N SER A 219 -16.91 -14.61 -15.97
CA SER A 219 -18.20 -14.77 -16.63
C SER A 219 -18.13 -15.94 -17.62
N CYS A 220 -17.82 -17.13 -17.11
CA CYS A 220 -17.89 -18.39 -17.86
C CYS A 220 -19.12 -19.19 -17.40
N GLY A 221 -20.30 -18.58 -17.57
CA GLY A 221 -21.61 -19.23 -17.47
C GLY A 221 -22.17 -19.62 -18.85
N GLY A 222 -21.31 -19.78 -19.86
CA GLY A 222 -21.69 -20.18 -21.22
C GLY A 222 -22.10 -21.65 -21.27
N ARG A 223 -23.39 -21.92 -21.04
CA ARG A 223 -23.94 -23.28 -21.10
C ARG A 223 -24.00 -23.76 -22.55
N VAL A 224 -22.93 -24.41 -23.00
CA VAL A 224 -22.90 -25.16 -24.27
C VAL A 224 -23.95 -26.27 -24.20
N ARG A 225 -25.07 -26.12 -24.90
CA ARG A 225 -25.97 -27.24 -25.19
C ARG A 225 -25.48 -27.93 -26.47
N ALA A 226 -24.96 -29.14 -26.31
CA ALA A 226 -24.66 -30.00 -27.45
C ALA A 226 -25.96 -30.32 -28.22
N THR A 227 -25.89 -30.24 -29.55
CA THR A 227 -26.95 -30.65 -30.47
C THR A 227 -26.87 -32.15 -30.74
N ALA A 228 -27.78 -32.93 -30.17
CA ALA A 228 -27.98 -34.34 -30.50
C ALA A 228 -29.27 -34.53 -31.33
N ARG A 229 -29.16 -35.21 -32.47
CA ARG A 229 -30.28 -35.52 -33.38
C ARG A 229 -31.04 -36.76 -32.90
N THR A 230 -32.33 -36.62 -32.63
CA THR A 230 -33.43 -37.60 -32.73
C THR A 230 -34.72 -36.86 -32.33
N GLY A 231 -35.88 -36.92 -32.97
CA GLY A 231 -36.39 -37.73 -34.08
C GLY A 231 -37.92 -37.85 -33.92
N SER A 232 -38.68 -37.66 -35.01
CA SER A 232 -40.10 -38.11 -35.18
C SER A 232 -41.24 -37.53 -34.29
N LYS A 233 -42.24 -36.91 -34.95
CA LYS A 233 -43.70 -36.81 -34.61
C LYS A 233 -44.06 -36.00 -33.34
N ARG A 234 -44.99 -35.03 -33.34
CA ARG A 234 -46.39 -35.07 -33.85
C ARG A 234 -46.99 -33.63 -33.89
N CYS A 235 -48.01 -33.39 -34.72
CA CYS A 235 -48.80 -32.14 -34.70
C CYS A 235 -50.01 -32.24 -33.76
N SER A 236 -50.41 -31.14 -33.11
CA SER A 236 -51.82 -30.68 -32.98
C SER A 236 -52.01 -29.43 -32.09
N SER A 237 -52.65 -28.39 -32.67
CA SER A 237 -53.63 -27.43 -32.07
C SER A 237 -53.45 -26.79 -30.67
N GLY A 238 -53.72 -25.47 -30.56
CA GLY A 238 -54.49 -24.93 -29.42
C GLY A 238 -54.12 -23.57 -28.81
N THR A 239 -54.72 -22.49 -29.35
CA THR A 239 -55.32 -21.35 -28.60
C THR A 239 -54.45 -20.37 -27.75
N ARG A 240 -54.65 -19.06 -27.97
CA ARG A 240 -54.16 -17.91 -27.14
C ARG A 240 -55.06 -17.67 -25.90
N PRO A 241 -54.62 -16.95 -24.84
CA PRO A 241 -55.00 -15.51 -24.76
C PRO A 241 -53.97 -14.54 -24.13
N ARG A 242 -54.41 -13.27 -24.05
CA ARG A 242 -53.77 -11.94 -23.89
C ARG A 242 -53.00 -11.62 -22.58
N PRO A 243 -52.23 -10.50 -22.54
CA PRO A 243 -51.38 -10.11 -21.41
C PRO A 243 -52.08 -9.22 -20.35
N TRP A 244 -51.48 -9.14 -19.15
CA TRP A 244 -51.92 -8.26 -18.05
C TRP A 244 -50.99 -7.06 -17.86
N THR A 245 -51.58 -5.86 -17.74
CA THR A 245 -50.93 -4.65 -17.22
C THR A 245 -51.28 -4.49 -15.74
N ARG A 246 -50.40 -3.83 -14.94
CA ARG A 246 -50.64 -3.59 -13.51
C ARG A 246 -50.45 -2.11 -13.18
N ARG A 247 -51.53 -1.44 -12.75
CA ARG A 247 -51.53 -0.09 -12.19
C ARG A 247 -51.45 -0.14 -10.66
N SER A 248 -50.85 0.90 -10.07
CA SER A 248 -50.94 1.23 -8.63
C SER A 248 -52.33 1.81 -8.29
N PRO A 249 -52.65 1.95 -6.99
CA PRO A 249 -52.77 3.32 -6.46
C PRO A 249 -52.25 3.54 -5.01
N ARG A 250 -52.26 4.81 -4.59
CA ARG A 250 -52.17 5.31 -3.19
C ARG A 250 -53.55 5.06 -2.48
N SER A 251 -53.84 5.38 -1.20
CA SER A 251 -53.30 6.39 -0.26
C SER A 251 -53.77 6.17 1.21
N SER A 252 -53.17 6.96 2.14
CA SER A 252 -53.78 7.60 3.35
C SER A 252 -54.30 6.81 4.58
N ARG A 253 -53.74 7.15 5.77
CA ARG A 253 -54.34 7.60 7.08
C ARG A 253 -55.74 7.05 7.51
N THR A 254 -56.10 6.80 8.78
CA THR A 254 -55.65 7.37 10.09
C THR A 254 -56.10 6.53 11.32
N SER A 255 -55.36 6.64 12.45
CA SER A 255 -55.75 6.50 13.89
C SER A 255 -57.01 5.73 14.39
N SER A 256 -56.81 4.80 15.34
CA SER A 256 -57.25 4.84 16.78
C SER A 256 -57.42 3.43 17.41
N GLY A 257 -57.47 3.28 18.76
CA GLY A 257 -58.25 2.15 19.33
C GLY A 257 -57.73 1.12 20.37
N SER A 258 -56.91 1.49 21.38
CA SER A 258 -57.03 0.97 22.78
C SER A 258 -56.47 -0.41 23.28
N ARG A 259 -55.99 -0.35 24.55
CA ARG A 259 -56.07 -1.31 25.70
C ARG A 259 -55.11 -2.52 25.92
N ARG A 260 -54.53 -2.51 27.15
CA ARG A 260 -54.15 -3.65 28.07
C ARG A 260 -52.90 -4.50 27.68
N SER A 261 -51.98 -4.92 28.56
CA SER A 261 -51.79 -4.80 30.04
C SER A 261 -50.29 -4.88 30.44
N ARG A 262 -49.91 -4.44 31.66
CA ARG A 262 -48.62 -4.78 32.36
C ARG A 262 -48.88 -5.80 33.49
N PRO A 263 -47.85 -6.53 33.97
CA PRO A 263 -47.11 -6.17 35.21
C PRO A 263 -45.57 -6.32 35.02
N ARG A 264 -44.65 -5.58 35.66
CA ARG A 264 -44.44 -5.06 37.04
C ARG A 264 -43.61 -5.99 37.94
N TRP A 265 -42.30 -5.74 38.03
CA TRP A 265 -41.42 -6.22 39.11
C TRP A 265 -41.35 -5.20 40.26
N ARG A 266 -41.18 -5.67 41.51
CA ARG A 266 -41.20 -4.85 42.74
C ARG A 266 -39.99 -5.17 43.64
N ARG A 267 -39.56 -4.18 44.44
CA ARG A 267 -38.40 -4.23 45.37
C ARG A 267 -38.71 -4.88 46.73
N SER A 268 -37.66 -5.43 47.36
CA SER A 268 -37.36 -5.40 48.81
C SER A 268 -35.81 -5.59 48.97
N THR A 269 -35.01 -4.68 49.53
CA THR A 269 -34.79 -4.24 50.94
C THR A 269 -34.15 -5.28 51.88
N ARG A 270 -32.87 -5.06 52.26
CA ARG A 270 -32.47 -4.72 53.66
C ARG A 270 -30.99 -4.31 53.79
N ARG A 271 -30.70 -3.53 54.85
CA ARG A 271 -29.39 -3.01 55.31
C ARG A 271 -29.24 -3.38 56.80
N PRO A 272 -28.02 -3.52 57.34
CA PRO A 272 -27.45 -2.58 58.35
C PRO A 272 -25.92 -2.38 58.12
N ARG A 273 -25.05 -1.95 59.04
CA ARG A 273 -24.94 -0.72 59.89
C ARG A 273 -23.42 -0.45 60.11
N GLY A 274 -23.03 0.78 60.48
CA GLY A 274 -21.64 1.12 60.91
C GLY A 274 -21.06 2.30 60.10
N ARG A 275 -21.45 3.55 60.42
CA ARG A 275 -20.83 4.51 61.37
C ARG A 275 -19.64 5.27 60.75
N ALA A 276 -19.61 6.58 61.01
CA ALA A 276 -18.76 7.56 60.35
C ALA A 276 -18.04 8.45 61.37
N SER A 277 -16.90 9.02 60.96
CA SER A 277 -16.20 10.17 61.56
C SER A 277 -15.42 10.83 60.41
N SER A 278 -15.88 11.96 59.87
CA SER A 278 -15.57 13.34 60.27
C SER A 278 -14.37 13.91 59.49
N ALA A 279 -14.58 15.03 58.79
CA ALA A 279 -13.64 15.62 57.86
C ALA A 279 -12.85 16.80 58.47
N THR A 280 -11.66 17.07 57.91
CA THR A 280 -11.05 18.40 57.83
C THR A 280 -10.26 18.52 56.52
N PRO A 281 -10.23 19.70 55.86
CA PRO A 281 -9.56 19.87 54.57
C PRO A 281 -8.12 20.40 54.71
N SER A 282 -7.18 19.88 53.92
CA SER A 282 -5.83 20.45 53.77
C SER A 282 -5.48 20.70 52.29
N THR A 283 -5.68 21.97 51.93
CA THR A 283 -4.91 22.81 51.00
C THR A 283 -3.96 22.16 49.99
N CYS A 284 -4.23 22.38 48.70
CA CYS A 284 -3.33 22.05 47.58
C CYS A 284 -1.95 22.75 47.69
N PRO A 285 -0.82 22.05 47.46
CA PRO A 285 0.47 22.68 47.22
C PRO A 285 0.52 23.29 45.80
N LYS A 286 0.93 24.55 45.70
CA LYS A 286 1.16 25.25 44.41
C LYS A 286 2.34 24.61 43.62
N PRO A 287 2.35 24.71 42.28
CA PRO A 287 3.46 24.20 41.46
C PRO A 287 4.78 24.93 41.77
N ARG A 288 5.88 24.17 41.78
CA ARG A 288 7.24 24.70 41.99
C ARG A 288 7.66 25.57 40.79
N ARG A 289 8.37 26.67 41.07
CA ARG A 289 8.99 27.52 40.03
C ARG A 289 10.02 26.73 39.22
N PRO A 290 10.15 26.97 37.89
CA PRO A 290 11.27 26.44 37.13
C PRO A 290 12.59 27.14 37.54
N PRO A 291 13.74 26.46 37.40
CA PRO A 291 15.06 27.07 37.62
C PRO A 291 15.39 28.12 36.54
N PRO A 292 16.31 29.06 36.81
CA PRO A 292 16.68 30.11 35.86
C PRO A 292 17.43 29.56 34.63
N ALA A 293 17.38 30.33 33.55
CA ALA A 293 17.93 29.96 32.24
C ALA A 293 19.44 29.63 32.30
N CYS A 294 19.85 28.59 31.57
CA CYS A 294 21.27 28.31 31.32
C CYS A 294 21.91 29.50 30.60
N ALA A 295 23.08 29.92 31.10
CA ALA A 295 23.91 30.91 30.46
C ALA A 295 24.36 30.44 29.06
N LYS A 296 24.52 31.39 28.13
CA LYS A 296 25.04 31.12 26.78
C LYS A 296 26.45 30.54 26.87
N ALA A 297 26.69 29.41 26.22
CA ALA A 297 28.04 28.96 25.94
C ALA A 297 28.71 29.92 24.93
N PRO A 298 30.02 30.21 25.05
CA PRO A 298 30.72 31.03 24.07
C PRO A 298 30.91 30.27 22.74
N ASP A 299 30.84 31.00 21.63
CA ASP A 299 30.96 30.45 20.27
C ASP A 299 32.28 29.69 20.07
N ARG A 300 32.19 28.41 19.67
CA ARG A 300 33.32 27.71 19.08
C ARG A 300 33.44 28.12 17.60
N PRO A 301 34.61 28.59 17.13
CA PRO A 301 34.82 28.83 15.71
C PRO A 301 34.77 27.51 14.92
N PRO A 302 34.30 27.52 13.65
CA PRO A 302 34.17 26.31 12.85
C PRO A 302 35.54 25.68 12.53
N PRO A 303 35.64 24.35 12.42
CA PRO A 303 36.89 23.68 12.06
C PRO A 303 37.35 24.08 10.65
N ARG A 304 38.65 24.34 10.51
CA ARG A 304 39.27 24.71 9.24
C ARG A 304 39.12 23.57 8.23
N ARG A 305 38.55 23.85 7.05
CA ARG A 305 38.48 22.88 5.94
C ARG A 305 39.91 22.47 5.51
N PRO A 306 40.19 21.18 5.28
CA PRO A 306 41.45 20.76 4.67
C PRO A 306 41.54 21.30 3.24
N ARG A 307 42.70 21.86 2.88
CA ARG A 307 42.99 22.34 1.52
C ARG A 307 43.25 21.14 0.61
N PHE A 308 42.35 20.87 -0.33
CA PHE A 308 42.66 20.00 -1.48
C PHE A 308 43.62 20.74 -2.43
N PRO A 309 44.78 20.17 -2.79
CA PRO A 309 45.65 20.74 -3.81
C PRO A 309 45.06 20.48 -5.20
N TRP A 310 44.52 21.51 -5.84
CA TRP A 310 44.26 21.49 -7.27
C TRP A 310 45.59 21.45 -8.02
N ARG A 311 45.87 20.38 -8.77
CA ARG A 311 46.96 20.35 -9.74
C ARG A 311 46.38 20.26 -11.14
N SER A 312 46.43 21.38 -11.85
CA SER A 312 46.01 21.51 -13.24
C SER A 312 46.88 20.66 -14.15
N SER A 313 46.26 19.84 -15.01
CA SER A 313 46.93 19.17 -16.13
C SER A 313 46.21 19.58 -17.42
N PRO A 314 46.90 20.18 -18.41
CA PRO A 314 46.28 20.63 -19.66
C PRO A 314 45.97 19.45 -20.61
N PRO A 315 45.00 19.60 -21.53
CA PRO A 315 44.57 18.53 -22.42
C PRO A 315 45.57 18.25 -23.55
N ALA A 316 45.75 16.96 -23.87
CA ALA A 316 46.52 16.52 -25.04
C ALA A 316 45.77 16.82 -26.35
N ARG A 317 46.51 17.20 -27.39
CA ARG A 317 45.98 17.48 -28.73
C ARG A 317 45.63 16.19 -29.49
N PRO A 318 44.63 16.20 -30.39
CA PRO A 318 44.30 15.04 -31.21
C PRO A 318 45.31 14.86 -32.36
N THR A 319 45.79 13.63 -32.55
CA THR A 319 46.58 13.22 -33.71
C THR A 319 45.67 13.07 -34.93
N ARG A 320 46.05 13.72 -36.05
CA ARG A 320 45.46 13.45 -37.37
C ARG A 320 45.78 12.02 -37.80
N TRP A 321 44.77 11.30 -38.27
CA TRP A 321 44.98 10.19 -39.20
C TRP A 321 44.93 10.72 -40.64
N ARG A 322 45.78 10.15 -41.49
CA ARG A 322 45.79 10.29 -42.95
C ARG A 322 45.06 9.10 -43.56
#